data_AF-A0A412EXQ6-F1
#
_entry.id   AF-A0A412EXQ6-F1
#
_cell.length_a   1.000
_cell.length_b   1.000
_cell.length_c   1.000
_cell.angle_alpha   90.00
_cell.angle_beta   90.00
_cell.angle_gamma   90.00
#
_symmetry.space_group_name_H-M   'P 1'
#
loop_
_entity.id
_entity.type
_entity.pdbx_description
1 polymer ?
#
loop_
_entity_poly.entity_id
_entity_poly.type
_entity_poly.pdbx_seq_one_letter_code
_entity_poly.pdbx_strand_id
1 'polypeptide(L)' 'MQDILNSSQAARVIGCGPQMVRERIKRGIWTFGTVVTAKEAGNTQNSYEINKRALAEWLKIPPEEVDRRLKGGQAHES' A
#
# COMPACT_ATOMS: atom_id res chain seq x y z
N MET A 1 -8.90 12.52 -1.87
CA MET A 1 -7.75 11.66 -2.22
C MET A 1 -7.55 10.74 -1.03
N GLN A 2 -7.45 9.42 -1.19
CA GLN A 2 -7.31 8.53 -0.04
C GLN A 2 -5.86 8.58 0.47
N ASP A 3 -5.68 8.99 1.73
CA ASP A 3 -4.37 8.97 2.40
C ASP A 3 -3.94 7.56 2.82
N ILE A 4 -4.89 6.62 2.82
CA ILE A 4 -4.67 5.21 3.12
C ILE A 4 -4.82 4.38 1.84
N LEU A 5 -3.80 3.59 1.54
CA LEU A 5 -3.73 2.69 0.42
C LEU A 5 -3.87 1.25 0.91
N ASN A 6 -4.45 0.38 0.09
CA ASN A 6 -4.44 -1.05 0.35
C ASN A 6 -3.15 -1.71 -0.17
N SER A 7 -2.92 -2.96 0.25
CA SER A 7 -1.73 -3.74 -0.16
C SER A 7 -1.52 -3.82 -1.68
N SER A 8 -2.57 -3.89 -2.49
CA SER A 8 -2.47 -3.94 -3.95
C SER A 8 -2.07 -2.59 -4.56
N GLN A 9 -2.60 -1.49 -4.02
CA GLN A 9 -2.22 -0.14 -4.42
C GLN A 9 -0.76 0.15 -4.07
N ALA A 10 -0.33 -0.16 -2.84
CA ALA A 10 1.06 -0.02 -2.43
C ALA A 10 2.00 -0.88 -3.31
N ALA A 11 1.59 -2.10 -3.66
CA ALA A 11 2.33 -2.99 -4.54
C ALA A 11 2.57 -2.37 -5.93
N ARG A 12 1.55 -1.74 -6.52
CA ARG A 12 1.67 -1.01 -7.79
C ARG A 12 2.66 0.16 -7.71
N VAL A 13 2.63 0.91 -6.61
CA VAL A 13 3.52 2.07 -6.40
C VAL A 13 4.98 1.64 -6.25
N ILE A 14 5.20 0.53 -5.53
CA ILE A 14 6.53 -0.04 -5.28
C ILE A 14 7.06 -0.81 -6.51
N GLY A 15 6.16 -1.36 -7.33
CA GLY A 15 6.51 -2.25 -8.44
C GLY A 15 6.77 -3.69 -7.99
N CYS A 16 6.06 -4.18 -6.97
CA CYS A 16 6.20 -5.54 -6.45
C CYS A 16 4.85 -6.27 -6.41
N GLY A 17 4.85 -7.55 -6.00
CA GLY A 17 3.62 -8.31 -5.77
C GLY A 17 2.90 -7.90 -4.46
N PRO A 18 1.55 -7.89 -4.40
CA PRO A 18 0.80 -7.58 -3.18
C PRO A 18 1.14 -8.47 -1.98
N GLN A 19 1.49 -9.73 -2.23
CA GLN A 19 1.89 -10.67 -1.18
C GLN A 19 3.19 -10.23 -0.48
N MET A 20 4.16 -9.69 -1.24
CA MET A 20 5.39 -9.17 -0.65
C MET A 20 5.12 -8.00 0.29
N VAL A 21 4.21 -7.10 -0.10
CA VAL A 21 3.78 -5.98 0.75
C VAL A 21 3.21 -6.49 2.08
N ARG A 22 2.28 -7.44 2.01
CA ARG A 22 1.63 -8.02 3.20
C ARG A 22 2.65 -8.69 4.12
N GLU A 23 3.52 -9.53 3.58
CA GLU A 23 4.53 -10.25 4.36
C GLU A 23 5.55 -9.31 5.03
N ARG A 24 5.99 -8.25 4.33
CA ARG A 24 6.94 -7.28 4.89
C ARG A 24 6.32 -6.43 5.99
N ILE A 25 5.06 -5.99 5.82
CA ILE A 25 4.32 -5.24 6.85
C ILE A 25 4.03 -6.16 8.05
N LYS A 26 3.55 -7.38 7.81
CA LYS A 26 3.28 -8.37 8.87
C LYS A 26 4.52 -8.72 9.70
N ARG A 27 5.70 -8.73 9.08
CA ARG A 27 6.99 -8.94 9.76
C ARG A 27 7.54 -7.68 10.43
N GLY A 28 6.88 -6.53 10.32
CA GLY A 28 7.34 -5.25 10.86
C GLY A 28 8.57 -4.67 10.15
N ILE A 29 8.93 -5.19 8.96
CA ILE A 29 10.09 -4.72 8.19
C ILE A 29 9.74 -3.40 7.50
N TRP A 30 8.50 -3.27 7.03
CA TRP A 30 7.98 -2.05 6.42
C TRP A 30 7.06 -1.35 7.41
N THR A 31 7.47 -0.16 7.83
CA THR A 31 6.79 0.63 8.88
C THR A 31 5.80 1.65 8.31
N PHE A 32 5.69 1.75 6.99
CA PHE A 32 4.76 2.67 6.32
C PHE A 32 3.32 2.15 6.25
N GLY A 33 3.06 0.95 6.76
CA GLY A 33 1.72 0.38 6.83
C GLY A 33 1.51 -0.43 8.09
N THR A 34 0.25 -0.66 8.42
CA THR A 34 -0.19 -1.45 9.57
C THR A 34 -1.08 -2.60 9.12
N VAL A 35 -1.04 -3.70 9.88
CA VAL A 35 -1.99 -4.81 9.74
C VAL A 35 -3.13 -4.54 10.69
N VAL A 36 -4.32 -4.33 10.15
CA VAL A 36 -5.55 -4.33 10.93
C VAL A 36 -6.08 -5.75 10.94
N THR A 37 -5.96 -6.42 12.09
CA THR A 37 -6.42 -7.81 12.15
C THR A 37 -7.94 -7.87 12.12
N ALA A 38 -8.46 -8.95 11.56
CA ALA A 38 -9.88 -9.29 11.55
C ALA A 38 -10.55 -9.11 12.93
N LYS A 39 -9.83 -9.51 13.99
CA LYS A 39 -10.29 -9.42 15.38
C LYS A 39 -10.43 -7.98 15.86
N GLU A 40 -9.55 -7.08 15.42
CA GLU A 40 -9.58 -5.66 15.79
C GLU A 40 -10.62 -4.88 14.99
N ALA A 41 -10.83 -5.25 13.71
CA ALA A 41 -11.80 -4.58 12.84
C ALA A 41 -13.22 -5.18 12.87
N GLY A 42 -13.45 -6.26 13.62
CA GLY A 42 -14.72 -7.00 13.57
C GLY A 42 -15.00 -7.66 12.21
N ASN A 43 -13.96 -7.87 11.39
CA ASN A 43 -14.06 -8.43 10.05
C ASN A 43 -13.62 -9.89 10.01
N THR A 44 -13.99 -10.61 8.95
CA THR A 44 -13.52 -11.98 8.68
C THR A 44 -12.12 -12.04 8.05
N GLN A 45 -11.60 -10.91 7.54
CA GLN A 45 -10.30 -10.84 6.86
C GLN A 45 -9.43 -9.72 7.42
N ASN A 46 -8.11 -9.94 7.39
CA ASN A 46 -7.12 -8.94 7.77
C ASN A 46 -7.03 -7.86 6.69
N SER A 47 -7.09 -6.60 7.10
CA SER A 47 -6.90 -5.44 6.24
C SER A 47 -5.48 -4.90 6.39
N TYR A 48 -4.97 -4.32 5.31
CA TYR A 48 -3.65 -3.69 5.29
C TYR A 48 -3.83 -2.23 4.92
N GLU A 49 -3.50 -1.36 5.86
CA GLU A 49 -3.62 0.08 5.71
C GLU A 49 -2.22 0.66 5.55
N ILE A 50 -1.93 1.17 4.36
CA ILE A 50 -0.64 1.77 4.03
C ILE A 50 -0.82 3.28 3.99
N ASN A 51 -0.07 4.00 4.82
CA ASN A 51 -0.10 5.45 4.77
C ASN A 51 0.67 5.93 3.53
N LYS A 52 -0.02 6.67 2.66
CA LYS A 52 0.55 7.19 1.42
C LYS A 52 1.77 8.08 1.65
N ARG A 53 1.73 8.95 2.67
CA ARG A 53 2.84 9.87 2.99
C ARG A 53 4.05 9.09 3.47
N ALA A 54 3.85 8.14 4.40
CA ALA A 54 4.93 7.28 4.87
C ALA A 54 5.53 6.43 3.74
N LEU A 55 4.70 5.93 2.81
CA LEU A 55 5.17 5.22 1.62
C LEU A 55 6.00 6.13 0.70
N ALA A 56 5.53 7.36 0.46
CA ALA A 56 6.25 8.35 -0.34
C ALA A 56 7.60 8.71 0.28
N GLU A 57 7.64 8.93 1.60
CA GLU A 57 8.86 9.18 2.36
C GLU A 57 9.84 8.00 2.29
N TRP A 58 9.35 6.77 2.44
CA TRP A 58 10.16 5.56 2.32
C TRP A 58 10.78 5.41 0.92
N LEU A 59 10.01 5.71 -0.12
CA LEU A 59 10.47 5.70 -1.52
C LEU A 59 11.29 6.93 -1.90
N LYS A 60 11.37 7.95 -1.02
CA LYS A 60 11.98 9.26 -1.29
C LYS A 60 11.43 9.93 -2.56
N ILE A 61 10.12 9.84 -2.75
CA ILE A 61 9.38 10.46 -3.86
C ILE A 61 8.31 11.42 -3.30
N PRO A 62 7.86 12.41 -4.08
CA PRO A 62 6.73 13.23 -3.66
C PRO A 62 5.44 12.38 -3.60
N PRO A 63 4.49 12.71 -2.70
CA PRO A 63 3.19 12.02 -2.63
C PRO A 63 2.42 12.04 -3.96
N GLU A 64 2.62 13.06 -4.79
CA GLU A 64 2.02 13.18 -6.12
C GLU A 64 2.52 12.10 -7.09
N GLU A 65 3.77 11.68 -6.95
CA GLU A 65 4.32 10.57 -7.74
C GLU A 65 3.68 9.24 -7.34
N VAL A 66 3.28 9.09 -6.07
CA VAL A 66 2.48 7.94 -5.63
C VAL A 66 1.14 7.91 -6.37
N ASP A 67 0.44 9.05 -6.47
CA ASP A 67 -0.82 9.12 -7.24
C ASP A 67 -0.59 8.87 -8.73
N ARG A 68 0.51 9.39 -9.28
CA ARG A 68 0.86 9.19 -10.69
C ARG A 68 1.01 7.70 -10.99
N ARG A 69 1.69 6.95 -10.14
CA ARG A 69 1.87 5.49 -10.30
C ARG A 69 0.57 4.72 -10.12
N LEU A 70 -0.31 5.18 -9.23
CA LEU A 70 -1.63 4.58 -9.05
C LEU A 70 -2.53 4.81 -10.27
N LYS A 71 -2.53 6.02 -10.84
CA LYS A 71 -3.30 6.39 -12.04
C LYS A 71 -2.71 5.79 -13.32
N GLY A 72 -1.38 5.76 -13.44
CA GLY A 72 -0.65 5.27 -14.62
C GLY A 72 -0.81 3.76 -14.87
N GLY A 73 -1.25 2.99 -13.88
CA GLY A 73 -1.65 1.58 -14.05
C GLY A 73 -3.03 1.37 -14.70
N GLN A 74 -3.70 2.42 -15.20
CA GLN A 74 -4.90 2.31 -16.04
C GLN A 74 -4.61 2.56 -17.54
N ALA A 75 -3.34 2.70 -17.92
CA ALA A 75 -2.98 2.79 -19.34
C ALA A 75 -2.92 1.39 -19.96
N HIS A 76 -3.98 1.08 -20.71
CA HIS A 76 -4.00 0.21 -21.89
C HIS A 76 -3.96 -1.32 -21.68
N GLU A 77 -5.16 -1.91 -21.58
CA GLU A 77 -5.46 -3.13 -22.33
C GLU A 77 -6.64 -2.76 -23.25
N SER A 78 -6.36 -2.69 -24.55
CA SER A 78 -7.34 -2.68 -25.66
C SER A 78 -7.20 -3.98 -26.42
#